data_AF-A0A436EFJ3-F1
#
_entry.id   AF-A0A436EFJ3-F1
#
_cell.length_a   1.000
_cell.length_b   1.000
_cell.length_c   1.000
_cell.angle_alpha   90.00
_cell.angle_beta   90.00
_cell.angle_gamma   90.00
#
_symmetry.space_group_name_H-M   'P 1'
#
loop_
_entity.id
_entity.type
_entity.pdbx_description
1 polymer ?
#
loop_
_entity_poly.entity_id
_entity_poly.type
_entity_poly.pdbx_seq_one_letter_code
_entity_poly.pdbx_strand_id
1 'polypeptide(L)'
;VTADSDSLTASGRTVKSIKLTASGKADITSPAANVSLTGSVDDQPLDIKAALVTSEGKRSINGFLVSLGDNKVSGDLALDDKFMPLGTLTLDAPAIDQLAALAGQAITGDIDGTIRFAGDGDAPSVAIDAKSTSIARGEVMAKAITVNALIANYLKAPAISGTIKADSVTSGTTEIGGIGVDLKRDGDWTNFTGGATIAGIPATAAGRVKIADGTTSIEIASGEATVRGIKAAIAQAST
;
A
#
# COMPACT_ATOMS: atom_id res chain seq x y z
N VAL A 1 -23.66 -20.81 -8.78
CA VAL A 1 -23.41 -21.51 -7.51
C VAL A 1 -23.55 -20.51 -6.38
N THR A 2 -24.23 -20.92 -5.31
CA THR A 2 -24.36 -20.13 -4.09
C THR A 2 -23.97 -21.03 -2.93
N ALA A 3 -23.24 -20.48 -1.98
CA ALA A 3 -22.87 -21.14 -0.74
C ALA A 3 -23.09 -20.17 0.41
N ASP A 4 -23.75 -20.64 1.46
CA ASP A 4 -24.05 -19.87 2.66
C ASP A 4 -23.42 -20.58 3.87
N SER A 5 -22.90 -19.81 4.83
CA SER A 5 -22.36 -20.33 6.08
C SER A 5 -22.60 -19.35 7.21
N ASP A 6 -22.95 -19.84 8.40
CA ASP A 6 -23.10 -19.00 9.59
C ASP A 6 -21.78 -18.30 9.96
N SER A 7 -20.65 -18.97 9.72
CA SER A 7 -19.33 -18.37 9.89
C SER A 7 -18.22 -19.07 9.10
N LEU A 8 -17.09 -18.37 8.94
CA LEU A 8 -15.83 -18.88 8.42
C LEU A 8 -14.72 -18.29 9.28
N THR A 9 -13.86 -19.15 9.81
CA THR A 9 -12.63 -18.70 10.47
C THR A 9 -11.45 -18.94 9.55
N ALA A 10 -10.73 -17.87 9.20
CA ALA A 10 -9.51 -17.91 8.42
C ALA A 10 -8.45 -17.07 9.12
N SER A 11 -7.23 -17.59 9.26
CA SER A 11 -6.11 -16.89 9.92
C SER A 11 -6.45 -16.36 11.32
N GLY A 12 -7.27 -17.10 12.08
CA GLY A 12 -7.72 -16.70 13.43
C GLY A 12 -8.77 -15.59 13.46
N ARG A 13 -9.35 -15.21 12.32
CA ARG A 13 -10.39 -14.20 12.19
C ARG A 13 -11.69 -14.82 11.71
N THR A 14 -12.79 -14.46 12.36
CA THR A 14 -14.12 -15.01 12.06
C THR A 14 -14.93 -13.99 11.27
N VAL A 15 -15.37 -14.41 10.09
CA VAL A 15 -16.40 -13.74 9.31
C VAL A 15 -17.73 -14.43 9.62
N LYS A 16 -18.80 -13.68 9.88
CA LYS A 16 -20.16 -14.20 10.15
C LYS A 16 -21.09 -13.98 8.97
N SER A 17 -22.20 -14.72 8.94
CA SER A 17 -23.32 -14.52 7.99
C SER A 17 -22.87 -14.50 6.53
N ILE A 18 -22.04 -15.47 6.16
CA ILE A 18 -21.34 -15.48 4.89
C ILE A 18 -22.26 -15.96 3.80
N LYS A 19 -22.28 -15.22 2.71
CA LYS A 19 -22.93 -15.61 1.46
C LYS A 19 -21.98 -15.38 0.30
N LEU A 20 -21.55 -16.49 -0.30
CA LEU A 20 -20.76 -16.50 -1.53
C LEU A 20 -21.68 -16.81 -2.71
N THR A 21 -21.66 -15.96 -3.73
CA THR A 21 -22.27 -16.25 -5.03
C THR A 21 -21.19 -16.23 -6.11
N ALA A 22 -21.23 -17.25 -6.97
CA ALA A 22 -20.35 -17.35 -8.11
C ALA A 22 -21.15 -17.84 -9.32
N SER A 23 -21.12 -17.10 -10.41
CA SER A 23 -21.66 -17.51 -11.70
C SER A 23 -20.59 -17.36 -12.76
N GLY A 24 -20.67 -18.11 -13.86
CA GLY A 24 -19.67 -17.96 -14.90
C GLY A 24 -19.94 -18.84 -16.11
N LYS A 25 -19.28 -18.46 -17.21
CA LYS A 25 -19.19 -19.20 -18.45
C LYS A 25 -17.86 -19.94 -18.45
N ALA A 26 -17.92 -21.27 -18.36
CA ALA A 26 -16.76 -22.15 -18.46
C ALA A 26 -16.36 -22.37 -19.93
N ASP A 27 -15.97 -21.31 -20.61
CA ASP A 27 -15.46 -21.32 -21.99
C ASP A 27 -13.96 -21.05 -21.95
N ILE A 28 -13.17 -22.00 -22.45
CA ILE A 28 -11.70 -21.94 -22.38
C ILE A 28 -11.12 -20.76 -23.17
N THR A 29 -11.82 -20.30 -24.20
CA THR A 29 -11.41 -19.21 -25.08
C THR A 29 -12.00 -17.86 -24.67
N SER A 30 -13.18 -17.88 -24.03
CA SER A 30 -13.89 -16.68 -23.57
C SER A 30 -14.50 -16.87 -22.18
N PRO A 31 -13.67 -17.03 -21.13
CA PRO A 31 -14.17 -17.24 -19.79
C PRO A 31 -14.84 -15.95 -19.27
N ALA A 32 -15.93 -16.12 -18.54
CA ALA A 32 -16.56 -15.02 -17.81
C ALA A 32 -16.97 -15.52 -16.44
N ALA A 33 -16.86 -14.68 -15.41
CA ALA A 33 -17.30 -15.04 -14.07
C ALA A 33 -17.76 -13.80 -13.31
N ASN A 34 -18.82 -13.93 -12.52
CA ASN A 34 -19.20 -12.96 -11.50
C ASN A 34 -19.02 -13.62 -10.16
N VAL A 35 -18.32 -12.94 -9.24
CA VAL A 35 -18.11 -13.40 -7.88
C VAL A 35 -18.58 -12.31 -6.94
N SER A 36 -19.38 -12.67 -5.94
CA SER A 36 -19.71 -11.81 -4.82
C SER A 36 -19.59 -12.56 -3.50
N LEU A 37 -19.05 -11.92 -2.48
CA LEU A 37 -19.04 -12.43 -1.12
C LEU A 37 -19.54 -11.33 -0.18
N THR A 38 -20.56 -11.62 0.61
CA THR A 38 -21.03 -10.76 1.69
C THR A 38 -20.88 -11.45 3.03
N GLY A 39 -20.71 -10.68 4.10
CA GLY A 39 -20.69 -11.19 5.47
C GLY A 39 -20.54 -10.06 6.47
N SER A 40 -20.08 -10.37 7.68
CA SER A 40 -19.67 -9.37 8.65
C SER A 40 -18.40 -9.76 9.41
N VAL A 41 -17.58 -8.77 9.74
CA VAL A 41 -16.38 -8.90 10.57
C VAL A 41 -16.50 -7.87 11.68
N ASP A 42 -16.38 -8.29 12.94
CA ASP A 42 -16.52 -7.39 14.10
C ASP A 42 -17.76 -6.48 14.01
N ASP A 43 -18.88 -7.09 13.58
CA ASP A 43 -20.20 -6.49 13.34
C ASP A 43 -20.25 -5.41 12.24
N GLN A 44 -19.18 -5.28 11.45
CA GLN A 44 -19.10 -4.41 10.29
C GLN A 44 -19.41 -5.19 9.01
N PRO A 45 -20.20 -4.62 8.07
CA PRO A 45 -20.55 -5.30 6.83
C PRO A 45 -19.31 -5.49 5.94
N LEU A 46 -19.14 -6.71 5.44
CA LEU A 46 -18.16 -7.08 4.43
C LEU A 46 -18.87 -7.27 3.09
N ASP A 47 -18.37 -6.63 2.03
CA ASP A 47 -18.85 -6.82 0.65
C ASP A 47 -17.66 -6.88 -0.30
N ILE A 48 -17.58 -7.98 -1.06
CA ILE A 48 -16.53 -8.23 -2.06
C ILE A 48 -17.22 -8.56 -3.36
N LYS A 49 -16.86 -7.87 -4.45
CA LYS A 49 -17.41 -8.11 -5.80
C LYS A 49 -16.33 -8.01 -6.85
N ALA A 50 -16.43 -8.86 -7.86
CA ALA A 50 -15.59 -8.80 -9.05
C ALA A 50 -16.27 -9.54 -10.21
N ALA A 51 -16.19 -8.98 -11.42
CA ALA A 51 -16.67 -9.62 -12.63
C ALA A 51 -15.52 -9.80 -13.63
N LEU A 52 -15.09 -11.04 -13.86
CA LEU A 52 -14.21 -11.38 -14.98
C LEU A 52 -15.01 -11.38 -16.27
N VAL A 53 -14.61 -10.56 -17.23
CA VAL A 53 -15.20 -10.46 -18.57
C VAL A 53 -14.13 -10.77 -19.61
N THR A 54 -14.47 -11.56 -20.62
CA THR A 54 -13.65 -11.72 -21.82
C THR A 54 -14.38 -11.13 -23.02
N SER A 55 -13.76 -10.18 -23.70
CA SER A 55 -14.27 -9.57 -24.94
C SER A 55 -13.14 -9.47 -25.95
N GLU A 56 -13.37 -9.95 -27.18
CA GLU A 56 -12.37 -9.89 -28.26
C GLU A 56 -11.00 -10.48 -27.88
N GLY A 57 -11.00 -11.56 -27.08
CA GLY A 57 -9.79 -12.21 -26.58
C GLY A 57 -9.09 -11.49 -25.42
N LYS A 58 -9.53 -10.28 -25.06
CA LYS A 58 -9.01 -9.51 -23.91
C LYS A 58 -9.82 -9.77 -22.66
N ARG A 59 -9.14 -9.83 -21.53
CA ARG A 59 -9.77 -10.08 -20.22
C ARG A 59 -9.77 -8.81 -19.38
N SER A 60 -10.82 -8.64 -18.59
CA SER A 60 -10.89 -7.56 -17.60
C SER A 60 -11.65 -8.00 -16.35
N ILE A 61 -11.31 -7.39 -15.22
CA ILE A 61 -12.04 -7.45 -13.96
C ILE A 61 -12.80 -6.14 -13.86
N ASN A 62 -14.12 -6.22 -14.01
CA ASN A 62 -15.01 -5.07 -13.92
C ASN A 62 -15.71 -5.05 -12.55
N GLY A 63 -15.95 -3.85 -12.04
CA GLY A 63 -16.62 -3.59 -10.78
C GLY A 63 -15.90 -4.23 -9.59
N PHE A 64 -14.57 -4.26 -9.59
CA PHE A 64 -13.83 -4.74 -8.42
C PHE A 64 -14.17 -3.86 -7.23
N LEU A 65 -14.60 -4.48 -6.15
CA LEU A 65 -14.96 -3.85 -4.89
C LEU A 65 -14.54 -4.77 -3.76
N VAL A 66 -13.86 -4.21 -2.76
CA VAL A 66 -13.73 -4.78 -1.43
C VAL A 66 -14.10 -3.68 -0.45
N SER A 67 -15.10 -3.91 0.40
CA SER A 67 -15.45 -2.99 1.47
C SER A 67 -15.63 -3.69 2.80
N LEU A 68 -15.17 -3.04 3.86
CA LEU A 68 -15.39 -3.41 5.26
C LEU A 68 -15.79 -2.17 6.03
N GLY A 69 -17.07 -2.12 6.44
CA GLY A 69 -17.67 -0.89 6.95
C GLY A 69 -17.60 0.21 5.88
N ASP A 70 -17.09 1.38 6.27
CA ASP A 70 -16.91 2.52 5.38
C ASP A 70 -15.62 2.45 4.54
N ASN A 71 -14.72 1.50 4.83
CA ASN A 71 -13.50 1.35 4.06
C ASN A 71 -13.74 0.62 2.75
N LYS A 72 -13.12 1.10 1.68
CA LYS A 72 -13.35 0.61 0.32
C LYS A 72 -12.08 0.64 -0.52
N VAL A 73 -11.91 -0.42 -1.30
CA VAL A 73 -11.00 -0.47 -2.45
C VAL A 73 -11.83 -0.81 -3.68
N SER A 74 -11.71 -0.03 -4.75
CA SER A 74 -12.49 -0.30 -5.97
C SER A 74 -11.83 0.15 -7.26
N GLY A 75 -12.16 -0.50 -8.38
CA GLY A 75 -11.72 -0.09 -9.71
C GLY A 75 -12.05 -1.13 -10.78
N ASP A 76 -11.69 -0.80 -12.01
CA ASP A 76 -11.71 -1.74 -13.14
C ASP A 76 -10.27 -2.02 -13.57
N LEU A 77 -9.98 -3.28 -13.87
CA LEU A 77 -8.63 -3.73 -14.26
C LEU A 77 -8.70 -4.54 -15.55
N ALA A 78 -8.08 -4.07 -16.63
CA ALA A 78 -7.76 -4.94 -17.75
C ALA A 78 -6.67 -5.94 -17.33
N LEU A 79 -6.60 -7.09 -17.98
CA LEU A 79 -5.58 -8.10 -17.79
C LEU A 79 -4.81 -8.28 -19.10
N ASP A 80 -3.49 -8.20 -19.05
CA ASP A 80 -2.64 -8.49 -20.21
C ASP A 80 -2.56 -10.00 -20.51
N ASP A 81 -1.78 -10.40 -21.51
CA ASP A 81 -1.62 -11.79 -21.92
C ASP A 81 -0.99 -12.68 -20.84
N LYS A 82 -0.29 -12.10 -19.86
CA LYS A 82 0.26 -12.78 -18.67
C LYS A 82 -0.66 -12.65 -17.44
N PHE A 83 -1.88 -12.13 -17.62
CA PHE A 83 -2.85 -11.81 -16.57
C PHE A 83 -2.41 -10.72 -15.60
N MET A 84 -1.49 -9.86 -16.03
CA MET A 84 -1.08 -8.71 -15.24
C MET A 84 -2.15 -7.62 -15.28
N PRO A 85 -2.51 -7.04 -14.13
CA PRO A 85 -3.52 -5.99 -14.09
C PRO A 85 -3.00 -4.70 -14.71
N LEU A 86 -3.91 -4.02 -15.41
CA LEU A 86 -3.73 -2.71 -16.02
C LEU A 86 -4.95 -1.87 -15.65
N GLY A 87 -4.73 -0.72 -15.00
CA GLY A 87 -5.83 0.12 -14.53
C GLY A 87 -5.53 0.76 -13.18
N THR A 88 -6.55 1.33 -12.55
CA THR A 88 -6.40 2.05 -11.30
C THR A 88 -7.38 1.51 -10.27
N LEU A 89 -6.87 1.22 -9.08
CA LEU A 89 -7.67 1.01 -7.88
C LEU A 89 -7.69 2.30 -7.06
N THR A 90 -8.87 2.71 -6.63
CA THR A 90 -9.08 3.78 -5.66
C THR A 90 -9.14 3.18 -4.26
N LEU A 91 -8.44 3.82 -3.33
CA LEU A 91 -8.47 3.55 -1.90
C LEU A 91 -9.30 4.67 -1.24
N ASP A 92 -10.35 4.31 -0.54
CA ASP A 92 -11.18 5.21 0.27
C ASP A 92 -11.40 4.52 1.62
N ALA A 93 -10.48 4.74 2.55
CA ALA A 93 -10.43 4.01 3.81
C ALA A 93 -10.37 5.00 4.99
N PRO A 94 -11.52 5.56 5.42
CA PRO A 94 -11.55 6.54 6.50
C PRO A 94 -11.23 5.95 7.89
N ALA A 95 -11.18 4.62 8.04
CA ALA A 95 -10.96 3.93 9.31
C ALA A 95 -10.23 2.58 9.12
N ILE A 96 -8.90 2.61 8.92
CA ILE A 96 -8.11 1.42 8.57
C ILE A 96 -7.92 0.42 9.72
N ASP A 97 -8.38 0.72 10.92
CA ASP A 97 -8.25 -0.13 12.11
C ASP A 97 -8.89 -1.50 11.92
N GLN A 98 -10.06 -1.55 11.29
CA GLN A 98 -10.77 -2.78 11.00
C GLN A 98 -10.03 -3.64 9.96
N LEU A 99 -9.46 -2.99 8.94
CA LEU A 99 -8.65 -3.64 7.91
C LEU A 99 -7.33 -4.18 8.50
N ALA A 100 -6.68 -3.39 9.34
CA ALA A 100 -5.45 -3.77 10.02
C ALA A 100 -5.69 -4.95 10.97
N ALA A 101 -6.80 -4.94 11.71
CA ALA A 101 -7.19 -6.04 12.58
C ALA A 101 -7.30 -7.35 11.81
N LEU A 102 -7.90 -7.35 10.61
CA LEU A 102 -7.95 -8.56 9.76
C LEU A 102 -6.56 -9.14 9.44
N ALA A 103 -5.55 -8.27 9.27
CA ALA A 103 -4.15 -8.66 9.06
C ALA A 103 -3.38 -8.93 10.37
N GLY A 104 -4.07 -8.97 11.52
CA GLY A 104 -3.43 -9.14 12.83
C GLY A 104 -2.59 -7.95 13.26
N GLN A 105 -2.83 -6.77 12.70
CA GLN A 105 -2.11 -5.54 12.99
C GLN A 105 -2.94 -4.61 13.87
N ALA A 106 -2.26 -3.91 14.78
CA ALA A 106 -2.84 -2.82 15.57
C ALA A 106 -2.38 -1.48 14.96
N ILE A 107 -3.05 -1.09 13.86
CA ILE A 107 -2.81 0.17 13.15
C ILE A 107 -4.13 0.92 13.14
N THR A 108 -4.14 2.22 13.40
CA THR A 108 -5.32 3.09 13.29
C THR A 108 -5.05 4.23 12.32
N GLY A 109 -6.09 4.83 11.76
CA GLY A 109 -5.94 5.98 10.87
C GLY A 109 -6.85 5.93 9.65
N ASP A 110 -6.50 6.74 8.66
CA ASP A 110 -7.20 6.85 7.39
C ASP A 110 -6.22 6.77 6.21
N ILE A 111 -6.68 6.29 5.06
CA ILE A 111 -5.93 6.32 3.79
C ILE A 111 -6.90 6.63 2.66
N ASP A 112 -6.59 7.65 1.86
CA ASP A 112 -7.27 7.97 0.60
C ASP A 112 -6.24 8.02 -0.52
N GLY A 113 -6.57 7.52 -1.71
CA GLY A 113 -5.62 7.56 -2.82
C GLY A 113 -5.91 6.60 -3.97
N THR A 114 -4.88 6.36 -4.77
CA THR A 114 -4.92 5.50 -5.94
C THR A 114 -3.68 4.61 -6.05
N ILE A 115 -3.90 3.41 -6.56
CA ILE A 115 -2.87 2.46 -6.98
C ILE A 115 -3.09 2.18 -8.46
N ARG A 116 -2.17 2.66 -9.31
CA ARG A 116 -2.25 2.50 -10.76
C ARG A 116 -1.26 1.44 -11.23
N PHE A 117 -1.79 0.38 -11.82
CA PHE A 117 -1.03 -0.68 -12.48
C PHE A 117 -0.86 -0.33 -13.96
N ALA A 118 0.38 -0.42 -14.44
CA ALA A 118 0.73 -0.10 -15.82
C ALA A 118 1.97 -0.87 -16.28
N GLY A 119 2.24 -0.85 -17.57
CA GLY A 119 3.37 -1.56 -18.19
C GLY A 119 2.96 -2.96 -18.65
N ASP A 120 3.62 -3.45 -19.69
CA ASP A 120 3.35 -4.77 -20.24
C ASP A 120 4.31 -5.82 -19.67
N GLY A 121 3.85 -7.07 -19.63
CA GLY A 121 4.70 -8.26 -19.74
C GLY A 121 5.90 -8.32 -18.79
N ASP A 122 7.05 -7.79 -19.21
CA ASP A 122 8.36 -7.96 -18.56
C ASP A 122 8.84 -6.78 -17.71
N ALA A 123 8.13 -5.64 -17.74
CA ALA A 123 8.45 -4.46 -16.93
C ALA A 123 7.21 -3.82 -16.29
N PRO A 124 6.41 -4.58 -15.53
CA PRO A 124 5.19 -4.06 -14.93
C PRO A 124 5.53 -3.04 -13.83
N SER A 125 4.69 -2.04 -13.67
CA SER A 125 4.89 -0.92 -12.75
C SER A 125 3.63 -0.63 -11.95
N VAL A 126 3.82 -0.10 -10.75
CA VAL A 126 2.77 0.38 -9.87
C VAL A 126 3.09 1.81 -9.48
N ALA A 127 2.17 2.74 -9.74
CA ALA A 127 2.20 4.08 -9.18
C ALA A 127 1.24 4.18 -8.00
N ILE A 128 1.69 4.77 -6.91
CA ILE A 128 0.92 5.01 -5.69
C ILE A 128 0.83 6.52 -5.53
N ASP A 129 -0.39 7.02 -5.39
CA ASP A 129 -0.66 8.40 -4.96
C ASP A 129 -1.64 8.32 -3.80
N ALA A 130 -1.15 8.57 -2.58
CA ALA A 130 -1.94 8.37 -1.38
C ALA A 130 -1.69 9.49 -0.37
N LYS A 131 -2.72 9.79 0.41
CA LYS A 131 -2.67 10.70 1.53
C LYS A 131 -3.34 10.08 2.75
N SER A 132 -2.97 10.60 3.91
CA SER A 132 -3.58 10.24 5.17
C SER A 132 -3.57 11.43 6.11
N THR A 133 -4.68 11.63 6.82
CA THR A 133 -4.75 12.63 7.88
C THR A 133 -3.90 12.19 9.07
N SER A 134 -4.00 10.91 9.45
CA SER A 134 -3.11 10.31 10.44
C SER A 134 -3.03 8.79 10.33
N ILE A 135 -1.87 8.24 10.69
CA ILE A 135 -1.68 6.80 10.90
C ILE A 135 -0.96 6.62 12.23
N ALA A 136 -1.40 5.66 13.04
CA ALA A 136 -0.71 5.29 14.27
C ALA A 136 -0.52 3.77 14.40
N ARG A 137 0.63 3.37 14.96
CA ARG A 137 0.97 1.99 15.30
C ARG A 137 1.78 1.98 16.59
N GLY A 138 1.16 1.49 17.68
CA GLY A 138 1.77 1.58 19.01
C GLY A 138 1.99 3.04 19.42
N GLU A 139 3.21 3.38 19.83
CA GLU A 139 3.59 4.75 20.24
C GLU A 139 3.97 5.67 19.08
N VAL A 140 3.97 5.15 17.84
CA VAL A 140 4.31 5.92 16.64
C VAL A 140 3.03 6.46 16.01
N MET A 141 2.95 7.77 15.82
CA MET A 141 1.87 8.45 15.11
C MET A 141 2.45 9.39 14.07
N ALA A 142 1.97 9.31 12.84
CA ALA A 142 2.28 10.25 11.77
C ALA A 142 1.04 11.02 11.35
N LYS A 143 1.18 12.29 10.97
CA LYS A 143 0.09 13.19 10.57
C LYS A 143 0.36 13.85 9.23
N ALA A 144 -0.74 14.13 8.51
CA ALA A 144 -0.74 14.77 7.19
C ALA A 144 0.29 14.15 6.25
N ILE A 145 0.13 12.85 6.01
CA ILE A 145 1.06 12.06 5.20
C ILE A 145 0.66 12.19 3.74
N THR A 146 1.65 12.35 2.86
CA THR A 146 1.47 12.23 1.42
C THR A 146 2.56 11.34 0.84
N VAL A 147 2.16 10.45 -0.06
CA VAL A 147 3.03 9.49 -0.74
C VAL A 147 2.74 9.58 -2.22
N ASN A 148 3.76 9.88 -3.01
CA ASN A 148 3.73 9.72 -4.45
C ASN A 148 4.91 8.84 -4.83
N ALA A 149 4.65 7.61 -5.28
CA ALA A 149 5.70 6.64 -5.56
C ALA A 149 5.44 5.89 -6.86
N LEU A 150 6.51 5.51 -7.55
CA LEU A 150 6.50 4.63 -8.70
C LEU A 150 7.44 3.46 -8.41
N ILE A 151 6.88 2.26 -8.39
CA ILE A 151 7.58 0.99 -8.26
C ILE A 151 7.65 0.39 -9.66
N ALA A 152 8.83 0.33 -10.26
CA ALA A 152 9.02 -0.33 -11.56
C ALA A 152 9.49 -1.77 -11.36
N ASN A 153 9.13 -2.60 -12.33
CA ASN A 153 9.48 -4.01 -12.42
C ASN A 153 9.30 -4.76 -11.09
N TYR A 154 8.13 -4.58 -10.47
CA TYR A 154 7.82 -5.09 -9.13
C TYR A 154 7.84 -6.62 -9.01
N LEU A 155 7.94 -7.36 -10.12
CA LEU A 155 8.04 -8.81 -10.15
C LEU A 155 9.48 -9.35 -10.14
N LYS A 156 10.45 -8.64 -10.73
CA LYS A 156 11.83 -9.15 -10.89
C LYS A 156 12.85 -8.35 -10.07
N ALA A 157 12.78 -7.02 -10.16
CA ALA A 157 13.74 -6.11 -9.54
C ALA A 157 13.00 -4.81 -9.16
N PRO A 158 12.28 -4.80 -8.02
CA PRO A 158 11.48 -3.66 -7.62
C PRO A 158 12.38 -2.45 -7.37
N ALA A 159 12.22 -1.42 -8.19
CA ALA A 159 12.94 -0.17 -8.04
C ALA A 159 11.96 0.98 -7.77
N ILE A 160 12.19 1.73 -6.69
CA ILE A 160 11.25 2.74 -6.19
C ILE A 160 11.78 4.15 -6.49
N SER A 161 10.91 5.04 -6.94
CA SER A 161 11.17 6.47 -7.06
C SER A 161 9.96 7.25 -6.60
N GLY A 162 10.13 8.48 -6.11
CA GLY A 162 9.02 9.31 -5.69
C GLY A 162 9.31 10.16 -4.47
N THR A 163 8.28 10.54 -3.74
CA THR A 163 8.37 11.37 -2.54
C THR A 163 7.46 10.86 -1.44
N ILE A 164 7.90 11.01 -0.20
CA ILE A 164 7.12 10.78 1.01
C ILE A 164 7.22 12.05 1.86
N LYS A 165 6.09 12.58 2.32
CA LYS A 165 6.05 13.71 3.23
C LYS A 165 5.11 13.43 4.40
N ALA A 166 5.41 14.02 5.55
CA ALA A 166 4.52 14.08 6.70
C ALA A 166 4.75 15.38 7.46
N ASP A 167 3.69 16.02 7.93
CA ASP A 167 3.83 17.24 8.73
C ASP A 167 4.48 16.93 10.07
N SER A 168 4.10 15.81 10.69
CA SER A 168 4.77 15.33 11.90
C SER A 168 4.76 13.83 12.06
N VAL A 169 5.78 13.34 12.77
CA VAL A 169 5.87 11.98 13.31
C VAL A 169 6.22 12.10 14.79
N THR A 170 5.38 11.54 15.64
CA THR A 170 5.62 11.42 17.07
C THR A 170 5.98 9.98 17.39
N SER A 171 7.05 9.78 18.15
CA SER A 171 7.45 8.49 18.70
C SER A 171 7.75 8.66 20.19
N GLY A 172 6.87 8.13 21.05
CA GLY A 172 6.94 8.39 22.49
C GLY A 172 6.85 9.89 22.79
N THR A 173 7.88 10.46 23.43
CA THR A 173 7.97 11.89 23.73
C THR A 173 8.66 12.73 22.65
N THR A 174 9.15 12.12 21.58
CA THR A 174 9.90 12.81 20.53
C THR A 174 8.96 13.18 19.39
N GLU A 175 8.87 14.47 19.10
CA GLU A 175 8.19 14.98 17.92
C GLU A 175 9.21 15.37 16.83
N ILE A 176 8.96 14.88 15.63
CA ILE A 176 9.68 15.16 14.41
C ILE A 176 8.71 15.90 13.49
N GLY A 177 9.08 17.08 12.99
CA GLY A 177 8.25 17.90 12.13
C GLY A 177 8.83 18.09 10.73
N GLY A 178 7.98 18.39 9.75
CA GLY A 178 8.38 18.75 8.39
C GLY A 178 9.19 17.67 7.70
N ILE A 179 8.71 16.42 7.72
CA ILE A 179 9.39 15.28 7.11
C ILE A 179 9.20 15.35 5.60
N GLY A 180 10.30 15.31 4.86
CA GLY A 180 10.31 15.14 3.41
C GLY A 180 11.42 14.18 3.00
N VAL A 181 11.07 13.18 2.18
CA VAL A 181 12.00 12.19 1.65
C VAL A 181 11.78 12.06 0.15
N ASP A 182 12.84 12.26 -0.62
CA ASP A 182 12.92 11.96 -2.04
C ASP A 182 13.54 10.59 -2.24
N LEU A 183 12.95 9.80 -3.13
CA LEU A 183 13.37 8.45 -3.49
C LEU A 183 13.79 8.42 -4.95
N LYS A 184 14.96 7.83 -5.22
CA LYS A 184 15.49 7.67 -6.57
C LYS A 184 16.05 6.27 -6.78
N ARG A 185 15.69 5.67 -7.89
CA ARG A 185 16.19 4.35 -8.29
C ARG A 185 17.69 4.37 -8.54
N ASP A 186 18.34 3.28 -8.15
CA ASP A 186 19.76 3.04 -8.37
C ASP A 186 20.04 1.53 -8.50
N GLY A 187 19.78 0.98 -9.68
CA GLY A 187 19.84 -0.46 -9.91
C GLY A 187 18.86 -1.22 -9.00
N ASP A 188 19.37 -2.17 -8.23
CA ASP A 188 18.61 -2.92 -7.22
C ASP A 188 18.34 -2.14 -5.93
N TRP A 189 18.93 -0.96 -5.79
CA TRP A 189 18.78 -0.09 -4.64
C TRP A 189 17.82 1.06 -4.95
N THR A 190 17.25 1.63 -3.89
CA THR A 190 16.56 2.91 -3.91
C THR A 190 17.35 3.88 -3.03
N ASN A 191 17.98 4.87 -3.65
CA ASN A 191 18.59 5.98 -2.94
C ASN A 191 17.47 6.84 -2.31
N PHE A 192 17.71 7.32 -1.10
CA PHE A 192 16.87 8.30 -0.45
C PHE A 192 17.67 9.51 -0.01
N THR A 193 17.06 10.67 -0.09
CA THR A 193 17.53 11.91 0.54
C THR A 193 16.36 12.53 1.26
N GLY A 194 16.54 12.92 2.51
CA GLY A 194 15.44 13.49 3.27
C GLY A 194 15.88 14.50 4.30
N GLY A 195 14.91 15.24 4.80
CA GLY A 195 15.06 16.22 5.86
C GLY A 195 13.89 16.17 6.83
N ALA A 196 14.15 16.56 8.06
CA ALA A 196 13.15 16.75 9.10
C ALA A 196 13.65 17.73 10.16
N THR A 197 12.76 18.20 11.01
CA THR A 197 13.09 19.04 12.18
C THR A 197 12.82 18.24 13.45
N ILE A 198 13.85 17.98 14.24
CA ILE A 198 13.76 17.20 15.49
C ILE A 198 14.01 18.15 16.65
N ALA A 199 13.02 18.35 17.52
CA ALA A 199 13.12 19.30 18.65
C ALA A 199 13.65 20.69 18.23
N GLY A 200 13.19 21.20 17.08
CA GLY A 200 13.61 22.49 16.52
C GLY A 200 14.96 22.49 15.79
N ILE A 201 15.61 21.34 15.65
CA ILE A 201 16.90 21.18 14.96
C ILE A 201 16.66 20.60 13.57
N PRO A 202 16.92 21.35 12.48
CA PRO A 202 16.91 20.81 11.14
C PRO A 202 17.99 19.74 10.99
N ALA A 203 17.59 18.58 10.48
CA ALA A 203 18.45 17.45 10.19
C ALA A 203 18.18 16.95 8.77
N THR A 204 19.23 16.50 8.10
CA THR A 204 19.15 15.84 6.80
C THR A 204 19.84 14.48 6.86
N ALA A 205 19.39 13.55 6.02
CA ALA A 205 20.01 12.25 5.86
C ALA A 205 19.96 11.81 4.40
N ALA A 206 20.99 11.10 3.98
CA ALA A 206 21.04 10.44 2.69
C ALA A 206 21.51 8.99 2.86
N GLY A 207 20.99 8.11 2.02
CA GLY A 207 21.31 6.69 2.08
C GLY A 207 20.64 5.91 0.97
N ARG A 208 20.57 4.60 1.14
CA ARG A 208 19.91 3.71 0.19
C ARG A 208 19.26 2.52 0.89
N VAL A 209 18.20 2.01 0.29
CA VAL A 209 17.45 0.84 0.75
C VAL A 209 17.33 -0.20 -0.36
N LYS A 210 17.47 -1.48 0.00
CA LYS A 210 17.21 -2.63 -0.88
C LYS A 210 16.26 -3.59 -0.20
N ILE A 211 15.25 -4.04 -0.93
CA ILE A 211 14.31 -5.06 -0.48
C ILE A 211 14.53 -6.29 -1.36
N ALA A 212 15.08 -7.35 -0.80
CA ALA A 212 15.36 -8.60 -1.49
C ALA A 212 15.21 -9.79 -0.54
N ASP A 213 14.66 -10.90 -1.02
CA ASP A 213 14.56 -12.15 -0.26
C ASP A 213 13.89 -11.99 1.13
N GLY A 214 12.88 -11.13 1.22
CA GLY A 214 12.17 -10.84 2.49
C GLY A 214 12.98 -10.01 3.50
N THR A 215 14.16 -9.54 3.12
CA THR A 215 15.04 -8.70 3.95
C THR A 215 15.07 -7.27 3.42
N THR A 216 15.02 -6.31 4.34
CA THR A 216 15.20 -4.88 4.04
C THR A 216 16.58 -4.46 4.55
N SER A 217 17.49 -4.15 3.63
CA SER A 217 18.82 -3.61 3.93
C SER A 217 18.81 -2.09 3.77
N ILE A 218 19.36 -1.37 4.75
CA ILE A 218 19.44 0.10 4.74
C ILE A 218 20.89 0.51 5.00
N GLU A 219 21.44 1.33 4.12
CA GLU A 219 22.75 1.94 4.28
C GLU A 219 22.59 3.46 4.43
N ILE A 220 23.17 4.02 5.48
CA ILE A 220 23.18 5.47 5.71
C ILE A 220 24.50 6.02 5.19
N ALA A 221 24.44 6.82 4.12
CA ALA A 221 25.61 7.43 3.51
C ALA A 221 26.04 8.69 4.27
N SER A 222 25.06 9.49 4.74
CA SER A 222 25.31 10.68 5.54
C SER A 222 24.11 11.04 6.41
N GLY A 223 24.39 11.78 7.47
CA GLY A 223 23.39 12.41 8.32
C GLY A 223 24.01 13.65 8.93
N GLU A 224 23.31 14.78 8.88
CA GLU A 224 23.80 16.06 9.35
C GLU A 224 22.71 16.80 10.12
N ALA A 225 23.10 17.52 11.18
CA ALA A 225 22.22 18.39 11.93
C ALA A 225 22.98 19.63 12.39
N THR A 226 22.31 20.78 12.50
CA THR A 226 22.94 22.02 13.00
C THR A 226 22.31 22.43 14.32
N VAL A 227 23.05 22.29 15.41
CA VAL A 227 22.60 22.64 16.76
C VAL A 227 23.23 23.95 17.17
N ARG A 228 22.44 25.03 17.24
CA ARG A 228 22.91 26.37 17.67
C ARG A 228 24.15 26.84 16.87
N GLY A 229 24.19 26.56 15.57
CA GLY A 229 25.30 26.90 14.68
C GLY A 229 26.45 25.88 14.65
N ILE A 230 26.37 24.79 15.42
CA ILE A 230 27.37 23.71 15.42
C ILE A 230 26.87 22.57 14.53
N LYS A 231 27.63 22.26 13.48
CA LYS A 231 27.35 21.12 12.59
C LYS A 231 27.76 19.81 13.29
N ALA A 232 26.79 18.91 13.45
CA ALA A 232 27.02 17.52 13.81
C ALA A 232 26.79 16.66 12.56
N ALA A 233 27.65 15.68 12.31
CA ALA A 233 27.53 14.77 11.18
C ALA A 233 27.91 13.33 11.59
N ILE A 234 27.33 12.35 10.91
CA ILE A 234 27.75 10.94 11.05
C ILE A 234 29.21 10.84 10.56
N ALA A 235 30.08 10.22 11.37
CA ALA A 235 31.51 10.19 11.12
C ALA A 235 31.91 9.31 9.92
N GLN A 236 31.14 8.26 9.62
CA GLN A 236 31.35 7.36 8.50
C GLN A 236 30.03 6.72 8.06
N ALA A 237 29.91 6.41 6.77
CA ALA A 237 28.76 5.69 6.23
C ALA A 237 28.58 4.32 6.90
N SER A 238 27.33 3.91 7.09
CA SER A 238 26.99 2.54 7.51
C SER A 238 27.09 1.59 6.32
N THR A 239 27.69 0.43 6.56
CA THR A 239 27.75 -0.71 5.62
C THR A 239 26.75 -1.79 6.00
#